data_AF-A0A6G1FQ56-F1
#
_entry.id   AF-A0A6G1FQ56-F1
#
_cell.length_a   1.000
_cell.length_b   1.000
_cell.length_c   1.000
_cell.angle_alpha   90.00
_cell.angle_beta   90.00
_cell.angle_gamma   90.00
#
_symmetry.space_group_name_H-M   'P 1'
#
loop_
_entity.id
_entity.type
_entity.pdbx_description
1 polymer ?
#
loop_
_entity_poly.entity_id
_entity_poly.type
_entity_poly.pdbx_seq_one_letter_code
_entity_poly.pdbx_strand_id
1 'polypeptide(L)'
;MGGVGKTQIALQFSQTYQSRFRRIFWIDATSRSTAEQSHRGIAAENSLGDPQNRDHIGQVLRWLSALSQEWLLLFDNFPSNEDLADLMPSDECGNILYTSRDPSLGHSLPSEAISAIIEMEREDAITLLLRASRVGQREIDGNLRQKAYPILNALATESK
;
A
#
# COMPACT_ATOMS: atom_id res chain seq x y z
N MET A 1 -0.35 -0.58 14.28
CA MET A 1 0.99 -1.22 14.17
C MET A 1 1.67 -0.82 12.86
N GLY A 2 2.89 -0.27 12.95
CA GLY A 2 3.78 -0.08 11.80
C GLY A 2 4.50 -1.38 11.42
N GLY A 3 4.97 -1.51 10.19
CA GLY A 3 5.89 -2.62 9.82
C GLY A 3 5.29 -3.99 9.54
N VAL A 4 3.99 -4.24 9.76
CA VAL A 4 3.34 -5.56 9.52
C VAL A 4 3.19 -5.95 8.03
N GLY A 5 3.80 -5.21 7.10
CA GLY A 5 3.83 -5.57 5.68
C GLY A 5 2.64 -5.12 4.82
N LYS A 6 1.79 -4.19 5.29
CA LYS A 6 0.64 -3.66 4.49
C LYS A 6 1.07 -3.14 3.11
N THR A 7 2.15 -2.36 3.06
CA THR A 7 2.72 -1.84 1.81
C THR A 7 3.16 -2.98 0.90
N GLN A 8 3.85 -4.00 1.42
CA GLN A 8 4.22 -5.20 0.67
C GLN A 8 3.01 -5.99 0.18
N ILE A 9 1.95 -6.11 0.98
CA ILE A 9 0.69 -6.76 0.56
C ILE A 9 0.06 -5.97 -0.59
N ALA A 10 0.03 -4.64 -0.51
CA ALA A 10 -0.53 -3.79 -1.54
C ALA A 10 0.27 -3.87 -2.86
N LEU A 11 1.62 -3.96 -2.77
CA LEU A 11 2.49 -4.23 -3.92
C LEU A 11 2.24 -5.62 -4.53
N GLN A 12 2.14 -6.66 -3.69
CA GLN A 12 1.88 -8.01 -4.18
C GLN A 12 0.49 -8.10 -4.82
N PHE A 13 -0.51 -7.43 -4.25
CA PHE A 13 -1.85 -7.33 -4.81
C PHE A 13 -1.81 -6.68 -6.20
N SER A 14 -1.15 -5.53 -6.35
CA SER A 14 -1.09 -4.83 -7.63
C SER A 14 -0.41 -5.65 -8.72
N GLN A 15 0.66 -6.38 -8.37
CA GLN A 15 1.34 -7.31 -9.29
C GLN A 15 0.46 -8.52 -9.65
N THR A 16 -0.23 -9.10 -8.66
CA THR A 16 -1.09 -10.28 -8.86
C THR A 16 -2.27 -9.95 -9.78
N TYR A 17 -2.82 -8.74 -9.67
CA TYR A 17 -3.98 -8.30 -10.45
C TYR A 17 -3.62 -7.36 -11.62
N GLN A 18 -2.35 -7.34 -12.05
CA GLN A 18 -1.90 -6.49 -13.16
C GLN A 18 -2.63 -6.73 -14.49
N SER A 19 -3.22 -7.93 -14.69
CA SER A 19 -4.02 -8.23 -15.89
C SER A 19 -5.42 -7.63 -15.84
N ARG A 20 -5.93 -7.36 -14.63
CA ARG A 20 -7.24 -6.73 -14.40
C ARG A 20 -7.12 -5.21 -14.49
N PHE A 21 -6.17 -4.64 -13.76
CA PHE A 21 -5.97 -3.20 -13.70
C PHE A 21 -5.00 -2.76 -14.80
N ARG A 22 -5.51 -2.11 -15.84
CA ARG A 22 -4.69 -1.59 -16.95
C ARG A 22 -3.73 -0.50 -16.51
N ARG A 23 -4.09 0.22 -15.45
CA ARG A 23 -3.31 1.31 -14.87
C ARG A 23 -3.37 1.21 -13.35
N ILE A 24 -2.20 1.31 -12.73
CA ILE A 24 -2.04 1.29 -11.28
C ILE A 24 -1.26 2.54 -10.91
N PHE A 25 -1.78 3.32 -9.98
CA PHE A 25 -1.17 4.56 -9.51
C PHE A 25 -0.93 4.48 -8.01
N TRP A 26 0.19 5.03 -7.57
CA TRP A 26 0.58 5.03 -6.17
C TRP A 26 0.61 6.46 -5.63
N ILE A 27 -0.09 6.68 -4.52
CA ILE A 27 -0.13 7.94 -3.77
C ILE A 27 0.49 7.71 -2.42
N ASP A 28 1.56 8.45 -2.11
CA ASP A 28 2.07 8.55 -0.74
C ASP A 28 1.13 9.46 0.07
N ALA A 29 0.22 8.83 0.79
CA ALA A 29 -0.81 9.50 1.58
C ALA A 29 -0.32 9.95 2.96
N THR A 30 0.96 9.78 3.30
CA THR A 30 1.53 10.10 4.63
C THR A 30 1.16 11.49 5.13
N SER A 31 0.99 12.45 4.22
CA SER A 31 0.47 13.79 4.49
C SER A 31 -0.27 14.32 3.25
N ARG A 32 -1.06 15.39 3.40
CA ARG A 32 -1.61 16.11 2.24
C ARG A 32 -0.51 16.51 1.25
N SER A 33 0.61 17.04 1.72
CA SER A 33 1.69 17.52 0.84
C SER A 33 2.29 16.40 -0.02
N THR A 34 2.54 15.22 0.56
CA THR A 34 3.06 14.05 -0.18
C THR A 34 2.03 13.51 -1.16
N ALA A 35 0.74 13.54 -0.78
CA ALA A 35 -0.35 13.10 -1.65
C ALA A 35 -0.52 14.02 -2.86
N GLU A 36 -0.47 15.34 -2.65
CA GLU A 36 -0.50 16.34 -3.73
C GLU A 36 0.72 16.18 -4.66
N GLN A 37 1.92 15.97 -4.10
CA GLN A 37 3.12 15.73 -4.89
C GLN A 37 3.01 14.44 -5.72
N SER A 38 2.38 13.39 -5.18
CA SER A 38 2.12 12.15 -5.92
C SER A 38 1.15 12.39 -7.09
N HIS A 39 0.09 13.18 -6.89
CA HIS A 39 -0.81 13.58 -7.99
C HIS A 39 -0.08 14.37 -9.07
N ARG A 40 0.85 15.27 -8.71
CA ARG A 40 1.70 15.96 -9.68
C ARG A 40 2.54 15.00 -10.51
N GLY A 41 3.10 13.98 -9.87
CA GLY A 41 3.85 12.91 -10.54
C GLY A 41 2.98 12.18 -11.57
N ILE A 42 1.78 11.74 -11.18
CA ILE A 42 0.83 11.07 -12.07
C ILE A 42 0.46 11.96 -13.26
N ALA A 43 0.17 13.25 -13.02
CA ALA A 43 -0.13 14.20 -14.08
C ALA A 43 1.02 14.33 -15.07
N ALA A 44 2.25 14.49 -14.59
CA ALA A 44 3.44 14.62 -15.42
C ALA A 44 3.70 13.35 -16.25
N GLU A 45 3.67 12.17 -15.63
CA GLU A 45 3.92 10.88 -16.30
C GLU A 45 2.88 10.56 -17.38
N ASN A 46 1.65 11.05 -17.23
CA ASN A 46 0.58 10.85 -18.19
C ASN A 46 0.34 12.06 -19.11
N SER A 47 1.23 13.05 -19.08
CA SER A 47 1.16 14.27 -19.91
C SER A 47 -0.19 15.00 -19.78
N LEU A 48 -0.72 15.09 -18.54
CA LEU A 48 -2.01 15.71 -18.26
C LEU A 48 -1.85 17.22 -18.11
N GLY A 49 -2.31 17.94 -19.14
CA GLY A 49 -2.39 19.40 -19.16
C GLY A 49 -1.05 20.11 -19.05
N ASP A 50 -1.09 21.38 -18.62
CA ASP A 50 0.10 22.22 -18.50
C ASP A 50 0.84 21.90 -17.18
N PRO A 51 2.15 21.59 -17.21
CA PRO A 51 2.97 21.44 -16.00
C PRO A 51 2.92 22.63 -15.04
N GLN A 52 2.55 23.83 -15.51
CA GLN A 52 2.37 25.03 -14.70
C GLN A 52 0.96 25.18 -14.10
N ASN A 53 0.01 24.32 -14.50
CA ASN A 53 -1.34 24.35 -13.97
C ASN A 53 -1.36 23.86 -12.51
N ARG A 54 -1.76 24.74 -11.59
CA ARG A 54 -1.79 24.42 -10.16
C ARG A 54 -2.86 23.39 -9.77
N ASP A 55 -3.89 23.18 -10.59
CA ASP A 55 -4.94 22.17 -10.39
C ASP A 55 -4.51 20.78 -10.89
N HIS A 56 -3.38 20.26 -10.41
CA HIS A 56 -2.92 18.91 -10.82
C HIS A 56 -3.88 17.81 -10.33
N ILE A 57 -4.46 17.97 -9.14
CA ILE A 57 -5.39 17.01 -8.55
C ILE A 57 -6.64 16.90 -9.42
N GLY A 58 -7.33 18.03 -9.69
CA GLY A 58 -8.52 18.02 -10.52
C GLY A 58 -8.26 17.49 -11.93
N GLN A 59 -7.09 17.74 -12.50
CA GLN A 59 -6.69 17.15 -13.79
C GLN A 59 -6.58 15.64 -13.74
N VAL A 60 -5.92 15.08 -12.73
CA VAL A 60 -5.80 13.63 -12.53
C VAL A 60 -7.19 13.02 -12.30
N LEU A 61 -8.00 13.60 -11.42
CA LEU A 61 -9.32 13.07 -11.10
C LEU A 61 -10.26 13.07 -12.31
N ARG A 62 -10.33 14.17 -13.07
CA ARG A 62 -11.10 14.25 -14.33
C ARG A 62 -10.59 13.29 -15.39
N TRP A 63 -9.29 13.06 -15.44
CA TRP A 63 -8.71 12.11 -16.38
C TRP A 63 -9.05 10.67 -16.00
N LEU A 64 -8.92 10.30 -14.71
CA LEU A 64 -9.29 8.99 -14.20
C LEU A 64 -10.76 8.67 -14.45
N SER A 65 -11.66 9.64 -14.28
CA SER A 65 -13.10 9.43 -14.55
C SER A 65 -13.44 9.27 -16.03
N ALA A 66 -12.62 9.83 -16.92
CA ALA A 66 -12.77 9.66 -18.36
C ALA A 66 -12.22 8.31 -18.88
N LEU A 67 -11.52 7.53 -18.05
CA LEU A 67 -10.99 6.23 -18.46
C LEU A 67 -12.11 5.20 -18.53
N SER A 68 -12.22 4.52 -19.68
CA SER A 68 -13.15 3.40 -19.88
C SER A 68 -12.64 2.06 -19.35
N GLN A 69 -11.43 2.02 -18.80
CA GLN A 69 -10.75 0.81 -18.34
C GLN A 69 -10.62 0.81 -16.82
N GLU A 70 -10.67 -0.37 -16.19
CA GLU A 70 -10.40 -0.49 -14.77
C GLU A 70 -8.97 -0.02 -14.43
N TRP A 71 -8.90 0.88 -13.47
CA TRP A 71 -7.67 1.35 -12.86
C TRP A 71 -7.71 1.12 -11.35
N LEU A 72 -6.52 1.12 -10.73
CA LEU A 72 -6.33 1.02 -9.30
C LEU A 72 -5.55 2.25 -8.81
N LEU A 73 -6.09 2.97 -7.84
CA LEU A 73 -5.42 4.06 -7.14
C LEU A 73 -5.10 3.59 -5.72
N LEU A 74 -3.82 3.52 -5.37
CA LEU A 74 -3.35 3.00 -4.10
C LEU A 74 -2.85 4.16 -3.23
N PHE A 75 -3.52 4.41 -2.11
CA PHE A 75 -3.09 5.36 -1.10
C PHE A 75 -2.34 4.63 0.01
N ASP A 76 -1.01 4.78 0.05
CA ASP A 76 -0.17 4.16 1.06
C ASP A 76 0.06 5.09 2.25
N ASN A 77 0.03 4.55 3.47
CA ASN A 77 0.17 5.29 4.73
C ASN A 77 -0.92 6.35 4.98
N PHE A 78 -2.16 6.05 4.62
CA PHE A 78 -3.30 6.94 4.82
C PHE A 78 -3.50 7.31 6.30
N PRO A 79 -3.49 8.60 6.67
CA PRO A 79 -3.67 9.07 8.04
C PRO A 79 -5.15 9.13 8.43
N SER A 80 -5.45 9.11 9.73
CA SER A 80 -6.82 9.27 10.25
C SER A 80 -7.21 10.73 10.54
N ASN A 81 -6.22 11.62 10.62
CA ASN A 81 -6.38 12.99 11.09
C ASN A 81 -6.32 14.04 9.97
N GLU A 82 -6.19 13.62 8.72
CA GLU A 82 -6.18 14.50 7.55
C GLU A 82 -7.39 14.20 6.68
N ASP A 83 -8.06 15.25 6.21
CA ASP A 83 -9.09 15.13 5.20
C ASP A 83 -8.44 15.16 3.81
N LEU A 84 -8.46 13.99 3.15
CA LEU A 84 -7.96 13.78 1.79
C LEU A 84 -9.10 13.47 0.81
N ALA A 85 -10.35 13.74 1.17
CA ALA A 85 -11.51 13.40 0.33
C ALA A 85 -11.49 14.12 -1.02
N ASP A 86 -10.98 15.36 -1.07
CA ASP A 86 -10.80 16.14 -2.31
C ASP A 86 -9.68 15.59 -3.22
N LEU A 87 -8.84 14.69 -2.71
CA LEU A 87 -7.83 13.97 -3.49
C LEU A 87 -8.36 12.66 -4.06
N MET A 88 -9.62 12.31 -3.80
CA MET A 88 -10.22 11.05 -4.24
C MET A 88 -11.13 11.26 -5.46
N PRO A 89 -11.13 10.32 -6.40
CA PRO A 89 -12.08 10.34 -7.51
C PRO A 89 -13.50 10.15 -6.99
N SER A 90 -14.43 10.94 -7.54
CA SER A 90 -15.83 10.98 -7.11
C SER A 90 -16.72 9.93 -7.79
N ASP A 91 -16.21 9.31 -8.86
CA ASP A 91 -17.00 8.47 -9.77
C ASP A 91 -16.90 6.97 -9.43
N GLU A 92 -17.93 6.22 -9.79
CA GLU A 92 -18.05 4.77 -9.55
C GLU A 92 -17.13 3.90 -10.43
N CYS A 93 -16.44 4.50 -11.40
CA CYS A 93 -15.56 3.78 -12.32
C CYS A 93 -14.11 3.81 -11.82
N GLY A 94 -13.74 2.85 -10.97
CA GLY A 94 -12.38 2.71 -10.47
C GLY A 94 -12.27 1.82 -9.24
N ASN A 95 -11.04 1.57 -8.80
CA ASN A 95 -10.77 0.84 -7.56
C ASN A 95 -9.78 1.64 -6.72
N ILE A 96 -10.06 1.77 -5.43
CA ILE A 96 -9.16 2.45 -4.49
C ILE A 96 -8.73 1.46 -3.41
N LEU A 97 -7.43 1.38 -3.15
CA LEU A 97 -6.86 0.58 -2.07
C LEU A 97 -6.13 1.50 -1.09
N TYR A 98 -6.45 1.39 0.19
CA TYR A 98 -5.80 2.12 1.26
C TYR A 98 -4.91 1.20 2.06
N THR A 99 -3.73 1.68 2.46
CA THR A 99 -3.02 1.14 3.61
C THR A 99 -3.02 2.17 4.73
N SER A 100 -3.34 1.76 5.96
CA SER A 100 -3.29 2.65 7.11
C SER A 100 -2.77 1.93 8.35
N ARG A 101 -2.08 2.68 9.21
CA ARG A 101 -1.69 2.21 10.55
C ARG A 101 -2.79 2.46 11.57
N ASP A 102 -3.75 3.32 11.25
CA ASP A 102 -4.86 3.68 12.11
C ASP A 102 -6.10 2.82 11.80
N PRO A 103 -6.54 1.96 12.73
CA PRO A 103 -7.73 1.14 12.52
C PRO A 103 -9.02 1.96 12.43
N SER A 104 -9.05 3.20 12.94
CA SER A 104 -10.24 4.05 12.93
C SER A 104 -10.69 4.47 11.54
N LEU A 105 -9.77 4.44 10.55
CA LEU A 105 -10.12 4.63 9.13
C LEU A 105 -11.17 3.62 8.66
N GLY A 106 -11.16 2.41 9.21
CA GLY A 106 -12.15 1.40 8.88
C GLY A 106 -13.58 1.77 9.27
N HIS A 107 -13.79 2.67 10.24
CA HIS A 107 -15.15 3.02 10.70
C HIS A 107 -15.97 3.77 9.65
N SER A 108 -15.34 4.40 8.66
CA SER A 108 -16.03 5.09 7.56
C SER A 108 -16.23 4.20 6.32
N LEU A 109 -15.79 2.94 6.37
CA LEU A 109 -15.84 2.00 5.25
C LEU A 109 -16.77 0.81 5.57
N PRO A 110 -17.37 0.17 4.55
CA PRO A 110 -18.08 -1.11 4.72
C PRO A 110 -17.16 -2.16 5.32
N SER A 111 -17.68 -3.00 6.21
CA SER A 111 -16.88 -4.01 6.91
C SER A 111 -16.17 -5.00 5.97
N GLU A 112 -16.80 -5.29 4.84
CA GLU A 112 -16.32 -6.18 3.77
C GLU A 112 -15.15 -5.57 2.99
N ALA A 113 -14.98 -4.25 3.04
CA ALA A 113 -13.87 -3.53 2.40
C ALA A 113 -12.63 -3.41 3.30
N ILE A 114 -12.69 -3.94 4.53
CA ILE A 114 -11.63 -3.80 5.53
C ILE A 114 -10.91 -5.14 5.70
N SER A 115 -9.59 -5.12 5.57
CA SER A 115 -8.74 -6.25 5.91
C SER A 115 -7.75 -5.87 7.01
N ALA A 116 -8.01 -6.35 8.23
CA ALA A 116 -7.09 -6.16 9.35
C ALA A 116 -5.89 -7.11 9.19
N ILE A 117 -4.71 -6.52 8.97
CA ILE A 117 -3.47 -7.28 8.89
C ILE A 117 -2.95 -7.51 10.31
N ILE A 118 -3.05 -8.76 10.76
CA ILE A 118 -2.53 -9.21 12.04
C ILE A 118 -1.02 -9.46 11.99
N GLU A 119 -0.41 -9.56 13.16
CA GLU A 119 1.00 -9.94 13.25
C GLU A 119 1.24 -11.31 12.62
N MET A 120 2.40 -11.45 11.99
CA MET A 120 2.81 -12.71 11.37
C MET A 120 3.04 -13.76 12.44
N GLU A 121 2.54 -14.96 12.20
CA GLU A 121 2.82 -16.11 13.07
C GLU A 121 4.32 -16.37 13.16
N ARG A 122 4.76 -16.84 14.32
CA ARG A 122 6.19 -16.96 14.62
C ARG A 122 6.93 -17.85 13.61
N GLU A 123 6.32 -18.95 13.20
CA GLU A 123 6.92 -19.89 12.23
C GLU A 123 7.03 -19.29 10.82
N ASP A 124 6.09 -18.44 10.43
CA ASP A 124 6.14 -17.69 9.17
C ASP A 124 7.22 -16.61 9.23
N ALA A 125 7.36 -15.94 10.37
CA ALA A 125 8.41 -14.95 10.59
C ALA A 125 9.81 -15.57 10.56
N ILE A 126 10.00 -16.76 11.16
CA ILE A 126 11.25 -17.54 11.04
C ILE A 126 11.52 -17.89 9.59
N THR A 127 10.50 -18.38 8.87
CA THR A 127 10.63 -18.74 7.46
C THR A 127 11.04 -17.52 6.62
N LEU A 128 10.44 -16.37 6.88
CA LEU A 128 10.76 -15.11 6.22
C LEU A 128 12.21 -14.67 6.51
N LEU A 129 12.63 -14.72 7.78
CA LEU A 129 13.99 -14.35 8.19
C LEU A 129 15.06 -15.22 7.49
N LEU A 130 14.85 -16.53 7.43
CA LEU A 130 15.76 -17.45 6.76
C LEU A 130 15.83 -17.18 5.24
N ARG A 131 14.67 -16.93 4.60
CA ARG A 131 14.62 -16.55 3.19
C ARG A 131 15.32 -15.22 2.92
N ALA A 132 15.11 -14.22 3.76
CA ALA A 132 15.78 -12.92 3.65
C ALA A 132 17.31 -13.05 3.83
N SER A 133 17.76 -14.03 4.60
CA SER A 133 19.17 -14.37 4.80
C SER A 133 19.78 -15.16 3.63
N ARG A 134 19.04 -15.34 2.53
CA ARG A 134 19.43 -16.11 1.33
C ARG A 134 19.76 -17.58 1.60
N VAL A 135 19.25 -18.15 2.69
CA VAL A 135 19.33 -19.58 2.94
C VAL A 135 18.43 -20.30 1.93
N GLY A 136 18.99 -21.27 1.22
CA GLY A 136 18.23 -22.04 0.24
C GLY A 136 17.13 -22.85 0.92
N GLN A 137 15.95 -22.97 0.30
CA GLN A 137 14.81 -23.65 0.94
C GLN A 137 15.09 -25.13 1.31
N ARG A 138 16.05 -25.77 0.63
CA ARG A 138 16.52 -27.13 0.94
C ARG A 138 17.46 -27.20 2.15
N GLU A 139 18.01 -26.08 2.59
CA GLU A 139 18.91 -25.96 3.75
C GLU A 139 18.15 -25.60 5.03
N ILE A 140 16.88 -25.21 4.91
CA ILE A 140 16.02 -24.90 6.04
C ILE A 140 15.59 -26.21 6.72
N ASP A 141 16.30 -26.57 7.78
CA ASP A 141 15.97 -27.70 8.65
C ASP A 141 15.54 -27.23 10.06
N GLY A 142 15.21 -28.18 10.94
CA GLY A 142 14.78 -27.89 12.31
C GLY A 142 15.86 -27.20 13.16
N ASN A 143 17.14 -27.53 12.95
CA ASN A 143 18.25 -26.95 13.71
C ASN A 143 18.45 -25.48 13.32
N LEU A 144 18.43 -25.17 12.02
CA LEU A 144 18.55 -23.82 11.53
C LEU A 144 17.38 -22.94 11.96
N ARG A 145 16.14 -23.48 11.92
CA ARG A 145 14.98 -22.81 12.52
C ARG A 145 15.20 -22.50 14.00
N GLN A 146 15.71 -23.46 14.77
CA GLN A 146 15.99 -23.27 16.19
C GLN A 146 17.05 -22.18 16.45
N LYS A 147 18.04 -22.04 15.57
CA LYS A 147 19.03 -20.95 15.63
C LYS A 147 18.45 -19.58 15.24
N ALA A 148 17.39 -19.54 14.44
CA ALA A 148 16.73 -18.30 14.05
C ALA A 148 15.83 -17.71 15.15
N TYR A 149 15.34 -18.53 16.08
CA TYR A 149 14.44 -18.12 17.17
C TYR A 149 14.97 -16.94 18.02
N PRO A 150 16.22 -16.97 18.54
CA PRO A 150 16.75 -15.86 19.34
C PRO A 150 16.84 -14.55 18.56
N ILE A 151 17.15 -14.63 17.26
CA ILE A 151 17.25 -13.46 16.38
C ILE A 151 15.86 -12.85 16.18
N LEU A 152 14.86 -13.70 15.90
CA LEU A 152 13.47 -13.24 15.77
C LEU A 152 12.97 -12.53 17.04
N ASN A 153 13.28 -13.09 18.22
CA ASN A 153 12.87 -12.48 19.49
C ASN A 153 13.52 -11.10 19.69
N ALA A 154 14.79 -10.93 19.34
CA ALA A 154 15.46 -9.63 19.41
C ALA A 154 14.80 -8.59 18.49
N LEU A 155 14.45 -8.97 17.26
CA LEU A 155 13.77 -8.10 16.31
C LEU A 155 12.35 -7.71 16.76
N ALA A 156 11.63 -8.64 17.39
CA ALA A 156 10.29 -8.39 17.91
C ALA A 156 10.28 -7.43 19.11
N THR A 157 11.34 -7.41 19.92
CA THR A 157 11.46 -6.50 21.07
C THR A 157 11.81 -5.06 20.71
N GLU A 158 12.46 -4.81 19.58
CA GLU A 158 12.78 -3.45 19.09
C GLU A 158 11.57 -2.77 18.41
N SER A 159 10.48 -3.49 18.16
CA SER A 159 9.29 -3.00 17.45
C SER A 159 8.15 -2.50 18.37
N LYS A 160 8.37 -2.48 19.70
CA LYS A 160 7.43 -1.95 20.71
C LYS A 160 7.88 -0.60 21.23
#